data_AF-A0AAV4UBE1-F1
#
_entry.id   AF-A0AAV4UBE1-F1
#
_cell.length_a   1.000
_cell.length_b   1.000
_cell.length_c   1.000
_cell.angle_alpha   90.00
_cell.angle_beta   90.00
_cell.angle_gamma   90.00
#
_symmetry.space_group_name_H-M   'P 1'
#
loop_
_entity.id
_entity.type
_entity.pdbx_description
1 polymer ?
#
loop_
_entity_poly.entity_id
_entity_poly.type
_entity_poly.pdbx_seq_one_letter_code
_entity_poly.pdbx_strand_id
1 'polypeptide(L)'
;MSSFHSINKILRNAANNSENIATYGFLLALLYIWIKWRKSKLKIFENLDIPGPTPHFLFGNILVLNRKGPSKCHAEWIQKYGKIVGYYHGMKPVLLVADPDLLKKILIKDFHLFSDRPEGVPLRVHSFLDHIIPASAIMDNILPNLKGEKWKRVRTILTPTFSTAKLKGMIPAVNQVCDSALSVLEEKSQKGEIIDIYNILQRLTLDIICAQAFAMDMDSVHNADDPLLTSAKIIFDLPFTSRLSSLEDVSPN
;
A
#
# COMPACT_ATOMS: atom_id res chain seq x y z
N MET A 1 -57.20 42.60 5.28
CA MET A 1 -56.51 41.31 5.03
C MET A 1 -54.99 41.41 4.81
N SER A 2 -54.39 42.56 4.44
CA SER A 2 -52.93 42.64 4.19
C SER A 2 -52.04 42.66 5.44
N SER A 3 -52.50 43.22 6.56
CA SER A 3 -51.72 43.33 7.81
C SER A 3 -51.41 41.96 8.47
N PHE A 4 -52.37 41.04 8.46
CA PHE A 4 -52.19 39.67 8.98
C PHE A 4 -51.20 38.83 8.14
N HIS A 5 -51.11 39.09 6.84
CA HIS A 5 -50.17 38.41 5.95
C HIS A 5 -48.72 38.85 6.22
N SER A 6 -48.50 40.14 6.47
CA SER A 6 -47.17 40.66 6.82
C SER A 6 -46.66 40.15 8.18
N ILE A 7 -47.52 40.05 9.19
CA ILE A 7 -47.14 39.53 10.52
C ILE A 7 -46.75 38.05 10.43
N ASN A 8 -47.52 37.23 9.71
CA ASN A 8 -47.18 35.82 9.50
C ASN A 8 -45.86 35.63 8.74
N LYS A 9 -45.52 36.52 7.80
CA LYS A 9 -44.24 36.50 7.08
C LYS A 9 -43.07 36.85 8.00
N ILE A 10 -43.24 37.82 8.90
CA ILE A 10 -42.22 38.21 9.89
C ILE A 10 -41.99 37.09 10.91
N LEU A 11 -43.06 36.49 11.44
CA LEU A 11 -42.98 35.38 12.39
C LEU A 11 -42.33 34.14 11.77
N ARG A 12 -42.64 33.80 10.52
CA ARG A 12 -41.97 32.72 9.78
C ARG A 12 -40.49 33.01 9.53
N ASN A 13 -40.14 34.24 9.16
CA ASN A 13 -38.74 34.62 8.96
C ASN A 13 -37.95 34.61 10.28
N ALA A 14 -38.56 35.05 11.39
CA ALA A 14 -37.94 35.00 12.71
C ALA A 14 -37.74 33.56 13.21
N ALA A 15 -38.73 32.68 13.02
CA ALA A 15 -38.63 31.25 13.32
C ALA A 15 -37.52 30.59 12.50
N ASN A 16 -37.49 30.80 11.17
CA ASN A 16 -36.44 30.28 10.30
C ASN A 16 -35.05 30.79 10.70
N ASN A 17 -34.92 32.07 11.07
CA ASN A 17 -33.64 32.63 11.55
C ASN A 17 -33.21 32.01 12.89
N SER A 18 -34.13 31.75 13.81
CA SER A 18 -33.82 31.10 15.09
C SER A 18 -33.40 29.64 14.91
N GLU A 19 -34.05 28.90 14.01
CA GLU A 19 -33.68 27.53 13.64
C GLU A 19 -32.31 27.49 12.96
N ASN A 20 -32.01 28.46 12.09
CA ASN A 20 -30.71 28.60 11.45
C ASN A 20 -29.59 28.86 12.48
N ILE A 21 -29.80 29.76 13.44
CA ILE A 21 -28.81 30.05 14.49
C ILE A 21 -28.53 28.81 15.35
N ALA A 22 -29.58 28.08 15.75
CA ALA A 22 -29.42 26.84 16.49
C ALA A 22 -28.66 25.79 15.69
N THR A 23 -28.94 25.67 14.38
CA THR A 23 -28.25 24.75 13.46
C THR A 23 -26.77 25.11 13.32
N TYR A 24 -26.44 26.39 13.09
CA TYR A 24 -25.04 26.83 13.01
C TYR A 24 -24.29 26.61 14.33
N GLY A 25 -24.93 26.90 15.47
CA GLY A 25 -24.36 26.65 16.79
C GLY A 25 -24.04 25.16 17.01
N PHE A 26 -24.96 24.28 16.62
CA PHE A 26 -24.76 22.83 16.68
C PHE A 26 -23.62 22.36 15.77
N LEU A 27 -23.57 22.84 14.52
CA LEU A 27 -22.48 22.51 13.59
C LEU A 27 -21.10 22.99 14.09
N LEU A 28 -21.02 24.19 14.67
CA LEU A 28 -19.80 24.71 15.26
C LEU A 28 -19.37 23.91 16.49
N ALA A 29 -20.30 23.46 17.33
CA ALA A 29 -20.01 22.58 18.45
C ALA A 29 -19.47 21.22 17.98
N LEU A 30 -20.10 20.61 16.97
CA LEU A 30 -19.61 19.37 16.36
C LEU A 30 -18.22 19.55 15.75
N LEU A 31 -17.98 20.66 15.04
CA LEU A 31 -16.68 20.99 14.47
C LEU A 31 -15.61 21.15 15.55
N TYR A 32 -15.92 21.84 16.65
CA TYR A 32 -15.01 22.01 17.77
C TYR A 32 -14.66 20.67 18.44
N ILE A 33 -15.66 19.82 18.70
CA ILE A 33 -15.47 18.47 19.24
C ILE A 33 -14.59 17.65 18.30
N TRP A 34 -14.87 17.70 17.00
CA TRP A 34 -14.08 17.00 15.98
C TRP A 34 -12.63 17.50 15.93
N ILE A 35 -12.38 18.82 15.98
CA ILE A 35 -11.02 19.39 16.01
C ILE A 35 -10.28 18.92 17.26
N LYS A 36 -10.91 18.97 18.44
CA LYS A 36 -10.31 18.51 19.69
C LYS A 36 -9.96 17.02 19.64
N TRP A 37 -10.91 16.19 19.20
CA TRP A 37 -10.70 14.77 19.01
C TRP A 37 -9.55 14.48 18.04
N ARG A 38 -9.51 15.19 16.91
CA ARG A 38 -8.47 15.05 15.89
C ARG A 38 -7.09 15.42 16.43
N LYS A 39 -6.96 16.56 17.13
CA LYS A 39 -5.70 16.97 17.77
C LYS A 39 -5.23 15.97 18.81
N SER A 40 -6.14 15.43 19.62
CA SER A 40 -5.81 14.40 20.61
C SER A 40 -5.20 13.14 19.96
N LYS A 41 -5.75 12.69 18.83
CA LYS A 41 -5.20 11.54 18.09
C LYS A 41 -3.80 11.78 17.51
N LEU A 42 -3.49 13.00 17.09
CA LEU A 42 -2.17 13.37 16.55
C LEU A 42 -1.11 13.67 17.63
N LYS A 43 -1.48 13.61 18.92
CA LYS A 43 -0.57 13.83 20.06
C LYS A 43 -0.10 12.55 20.73
N ILE A 44 -0.50 11.37 20.24
CA ILE A 44 -0.13 10.08 20.85
C ILE A 44 1.38 9.94 21.04
N PHE A 45 2.20 10.27 20.02
CA PHE A 45 3.65 10.14 20.13
C PHE A 45 4.28 11.24 20.98
N GLU A 46 3.75 12.47 20.92
CA GLU A 46 4.16 13.56 21.80
C GLU A 46 3.93 13.19 23.28
N ASN A 47 2.79 12.56 23.60
CA ASN A 47 2.47 12.12 24.96
C ASN A 47 3.29 10.91 25.43
N LEU A 48 3.93 10.19 24.51
CA LEU A 48 4.77 9.01 24.79
C LEU A 48 6.27 9.33 24.71
N ASP A 49 6.63 10.60 24.53
CA ASP A 49 8.00 11.07 24.31
C ASP A 49 8.72 10.37 23.14
N ILE A 50 7.95 10.01 22.09
CA ILE A 50 8.48 9.41 20.88
C ILE A 50 8.72 10.51 19.84
N PRO A 51 9.96 10.73 19.37
CA PRO A 51 10.25 11.79 18.43
C PRO A 51 9.74 11.46 17.02
N GLY A 52 9.49 12.50 16.23
CA GLY A 52 9.11 12.30 14.83
C GLY A 52 8.69 13.57 14.09
N PRO A 53 8.38 13.44 12.79
CA PRO A 53 7.96 14.58 11.98
C PRO A 53 6.58 15.10 12.41
N THR A 54 6.45 16.42 12.54
CA THR A 54 5.17 17.06 12.86
C THR A 54 4.09 16.67 11.83
N PRO A 55 2.96 16.09 12.25
CA PRO A 55 1.91 15.67 11.33
C PRO A 55 1.09 16.86 10.82
N HIS A 56 0.71 16.83 9.54
CA HIS A 56 -0.32 17.70 9.01
C HIS A 56 -1.68 17.37 9.65
N PHE A 57 -2.47 18.38 10.01
CA PHE A 57 -3.71 18.21 10.76
C PHE A 57 -4.70 17.22 10.09
N LEU A 58 -4.87 17.33 8.77
CA LEU A 58 -5.81 16.49 8.02
C LEU A 58 -5.21 15.18 7.47
N PHE A 59 -3.93 15.17 7.13
CA PHE A 59 -3.32 14.11 6.32
C PHE A 59 -2.19 13.36 7.05
N GLY A 60 -1.85 13.77 8.27
CA GLY A 60 -0.67 13.26 8.96
C GLY A 60 0.58 13.54 8.12
N ASN A 61 1.37 12.51 7.85
CA ASN A 61 2.59 12.60 7.08
C ASN A 61 2.46 12.01 5.66
N ILE A 62 1.24 11.62 5.23
CA ILE A 62 1.00 10.97 3.92
C ILE A 62 1.49 11.83 2.75
N LEU A 63 1.25 13.15 2.79
CA LEU A 63 1.66 14.04 1.69
C LEU A 63 3.18 14.05 1.48
N VAL A 64 3.95 14.02 2.57
CA VAL A 64 5.41 13.99 2.51
C VAL A 64 5.89 12.62 2.01
N LEU A 65 5.27 11.54 2.48
CA LEU A 65 5.57 10.18 2.04
C LEU A 65 5.29 9.97 0.55
N ASN A 66 4.18 10.49 0.04
CA ASN A 66 3.82 10.39 -1.37
C ASN A 66 4.74 11.25 -2.26
N ARG A 67 5.14 12.43 -1.78
CA ARG A 67 6.02 13.34 -2.55
C ARG A 67 7.46 12.85 -2.63
N LYS A 68 8.07 12.46 -1.50
CA LYS A 68 9.49 12.06 -1.44
C LYS A 68 9.71 10.56 -1.62
N GLY A 69 8.66 9.76 -1.52
CA GLY A 69 8.73 8.31 -1.39
C GLY A 69 8.98 7.86 0.06
N PRO A 70 8.37 6.73 0.49
CA PRO A 70 8.46 6.25 1.87
C PRO A 70 9.89 5.90 2.29
N SER A 71 10.66 5.24 1.43
CA SER A 71 12.03 4.81 1.76
C SER A 71 12.95 6.00 2.07
N LYS A 72 12.89 7.07 1.27
CA LYS A 72 13.68 8.28 1.49
C LYS A 72 13.25 9.00 2.77
N CYS A 73 11.94 9.14 2.99
CA CYS A 73 11.41 9.73 4.23
C CYS A 73 11.87 8.96 5.47
N HIS A 74 11.76 7.62 5.45
CA HIS A 74 12.16 6.80 6.58
C HIS A 74 13.66 6.95 6.88
N ALA A 75 14.52 6.94 5.86
CA ALA A 75 15.96 7.16 6.03
C ALA A 75 16.26 8.54 6.65
N GLU A 76 15.67 9.61 6.11
CA GLU A 76 15.83 10.98 6.64
C GLU A 76 15.35 11.09 8.09
N TRP A 77 14.21 10.48 8.41
CA TRP A 77 13.65 10.53 9.76
C TRP A 77 14.45 9.71 10.77
N ILE A 78 14.93 8.53 10.38
CA ILE A 78 15.81 7.72 11.24
C ILE A 78 17.09 8.50 11.54
N GLN A 79 17.66 9.16 10.52
CA GLN A 79 18.86 9.98 10.70
C GLN A 79 18.61 11.17 11.63
N LYS A 80 17.43 11.80 11.55
CA LYS A 80 17.11 13.03 12.30
C LYS A 80 16.62 12.75 13.73
N TYR A 81 15.76 11.76 13.91
CA TYR A 81 15.02 11.51 15.16
C TYR A 81 15.52 10.25 15.90
N GLY A 82 16.40 9.47 15.28
CA GLY A 82 16.95 8.24 15.85
C GLY A 82 16.21 6.98 15.40
N LYS A 83 16.47 5.87 16.09
CA LYS A 83 16.04 4.53 15.65
C LYS A 83 14.55 4.24 15.88
N ILE A 84 13.84 5.08 16.63
CA ILE A 84 12.42 4.93 16.93
C ILE A 84 11.74 6.24 16.56
N VAL A 85 10.84 6.20 15.58
CA VAL A 85 10.18 7.40 15.05
C VAL A 85 8.68 7.21 15.00
N GLY A 86 7.93 8.14 15.58
CA GLY A 86 6.48 8.19 15.52
C GLY A 86 5.99 9.10 14.39
N TYR A 87 5.12 8.61 13.52
CA TYR A 87 4.50 9.40 12.45
C TYR A 87 3.08 8.92 12.16
N TYR A 88 2.34 9.64 11.31
CA TYR A 88 0.91 9.38 11.11
C TYR A 88 0.54 9.12 9.64
N HIS A 89 -0.22 8.05 9.39
CA HIS A 89 -0.98 7.89 8.16
C HIS A 89 -2.39 8.44 8.38
N GLY A 90 -2.64 9.69 7.98
CA GLY A 90 -3.89 10.38 8.30
C GLY A 90 -4.04 10.59 9.80
N MET A 91 -4.77 9.69 10.47
CA MET A 91 -4.91 9.64 11.94
C MET A 91 -4.21 8.45 12.58
N LYS A 92 -3.84 7.45 11.76
CA LYS A 92 -3.32 6.18 12.25
C LYS A 92 -1.88 6.39 12.71
N PRO A 93 -1.57 6.20 14.01
CA PRO A 93 -0.20 6.27 14.47
C PRO A 93 0.59 5.09 13.88
N VAL A 94 1.80 5.38 13.41
CA VAL A 94 2.75 4.41 12.86
C VAL A 94 4.09 4.60 13.56
N LEU A 95 4.60 3.51 14.12
CA LEU A 95 5.91 3.48 14.76
C LEU A 95 6.92 2.88 13.79
N LEU A 96 7.85 3.70 13.31
CA LEU A 96 9.00 3.25 12.54
C LEU A 96 10.08 2.78 13.52
N VAL A 97 10.49 1.52 13.37
CA VAL A 97 11.50 0.88 14.22
C VAL A 97 12.69 0.48 13.36
N ALA A 98 13.86 1.02 13.70
CA ALA A 98 15.15 0.71 13.09
C ALA A 98 16.15 0.12 14.11
N ASP A 99 15.70 -0.17 15.33
CA ASP A 99 16.52 -0.81 16.35
C ASP A 99 16.48 -2.35 16.22
N PRO A 100 17.62 -3.03 16.04
CA PRO A 100 17.64 -4.48 15.82
C PRO A 100 17.09 -5.31 16.98
N ASP A 101 17.30 -4.90 18.23
CA ASP A 101 16.83 -5.64 19.39
C ASP A 101 15.31 -5.53 19.53
N LEU A 102 14.77 -4.33 19.28
CA LEU A 102 13.32 -4.14 19.24
C LEU A 102 12.68 -4.85 18.04
N LEU A 103 13.32 -4.84 16.86
CA LEU A 103 12.85 -5.61 15.70
C LEU A 103 12.85 -7.11 15.99
N LYS A 104 13.89 -7.65 16.62
CA LYS A 104 13.93 -9.06 17.06
C LYS A 104 12.82 -9.37 18.06
N LYS A 105 12.52 -8.45 18.96
CA LYS A 105 11.39 -8.60 19.89
C LYS A 105 10.05 -8.65 19.15
N ILE A 106 9.78 -7.70 18.26
CA ILE A 106 8.50 -7.60 17.52
C ILE A 106 8.32 -8.75 16.52
N LEU A 107 9.33 -9.02 15.69
CA LEU A 107 9.21 -9.93 14.55
C LEU A 107 9.44 -11.40 14.91
N ILE A 108 10.06 -11.69 16.07
CA ILE A 108 10.40 -13.06 16.48
C ILE A 108 9.80 -13.39 17.85
N LYS A 109 10.23 -12.71 18.93
CA LYS A 109 9.86 -13.11 20.30
C LYS A 109 8.35 -12.95 20.56
N ASP A 110 7.82 -11.79 20.20
CA ASP A 110 6.44 -11.39 20.45
C ASP A 110 5.59 -11.40 19.18
N PHE A 111 5.99 -12.17 18.16
CA PHE A 111 5.33 -12.20 16.85
C PHE A 111 3.83 -12.47 16.93
N HIS A 112 3.37 -13.25 17.91
CA HIS A 112 1.96 -13.54 18.14
C HIS A 112 1.11 -12.29 18.46
N LEU A 113 1.72 -11.21 18.96
CA LEU A 113 1.06 -9.91 19.17
C LEU A 113 1.05 -9.04 17.89
N PHE A 114 1.93 -9.33 16.93
CA PHE A 114 2.19 -8.52 15.73
C PHE A 114 2.03 -9.32 14.44
N SER A 115 1.19 -10.37 14.44
CA SER A 115 1.05 -11.29 13.30
C SER A 115 0.36 -10.66 12.10
N ASP A 116 -0.50 -9.68 12.34
CA ASP A 116 -1.36 -9.09 11.32
C ASP A 116 -0.67 -7.93 10.61
N ARG A 117 -0.72 -7.95 9.28
CA ARG A 117 -0.21 -6.84 8.47
C ARG A 117 -1.20 -5.67 8.47
N PRO A 118 -0.71 -4.42 8.45
CA PRO A 118 -1.58 -3.25 8.35
C PRO A 118 -2.46 -3.28 7.10
N GLU A 119 -3.69 -2.78 7.21
CA GLU A 119 -4.51 -2.44 6.04
C GLU A 119 -3.82 -1.36 5.20
N GLY A 120 -3.84 -1.52 3.87
CA GLY A 120 -3.19 -0.60 2.91
C GLY A 120 -1.73 -0.91 2.56
N VAL A 121 -1.22 -2.11 2.85
CA VAL A 121 0.05 -2.62 2.31
C VAL A 121 -0.08 -2.79 0.78
N PRO A 122 0.99 -2.62 -0.05
CA PRO A 122 0.90 -2.40 -1.50
C PRO A 122 0.18 -3.46 -2.35
N LEU A 123 -0.15 -4.63 -1.78
CA LEU A 123 -0.94 -5.66 -2.45
C LEU A 123 -2.45 -5.53 -2.20
N ARG A 124 -2.87 -4.65 -1.29
CA ARG A 124 -4.27 -4.20 -1.17
C ARG A 124 -4.44 -2.95 -2.01
N VAL A 125 -4.94 -3.14 -3.23
CA VAL A 125 -5.68 -2.07 -3.89
C VAL A 125 -6.96 -1.92 -3.10
N HIS A 126 -7.00 -0.96 -2.18
CA HIS A 126 -8.26 -0.33 -1.83
C HIS A 126 -8.36 0.91 -2.72
N SER A 127 -8.88 0.71 -3.93
CA SER A 127 -9.25 1.82 -4.79
C SER A 127 -10.70 2.19 -4.49
N PHE A 128 -11.08 3.43 -4.76
CA PHE A 128 -12.49 3.83 -4.87
C PHE A 128 -13.27 2.96 -5.90
N LEU A 129 -12.56 2.16 -6.70
CA LEU A 129 -13.08 1.18 -7.66
C LEU A 129 -13.29 -0.23 -7.06
N ASP A 130 -13.10 -0.46 -5.76
CA ASP A 130 -13.29 -1.77 -5.12
C ASP A 130 -14.71 -2.33 -5.29
N HIS A 131 -15.69 -1.45 -5.54
CA HIS A 131 -17.08 -1.80 -5.84
C HIS A 131 -17.31 -2.22 -7.30
N ILE A 132 -16.34 -1.99 -8.19
CA ILE A 132 -16.45 -2.24 -9.64
C ILE A 132 -15.67 -3.49 -10.04
N ILE A 133 -14.60 -3.85 -9.32
CA ILE A 133 -13.75 -5.00 -9.65
C ILE A 133 -13.90 -6.10 -8.59
N PRO A 134 -14.48 -7.28 -8.90
CA PRO A 134 -14.59 -8.41 -7.96
C PRO A 134 -13.24 -8.99 -7.51
N ALA A 135 -12.11 -8.46 -8.01
CA ALA A 135 -10.76 -8.78 -7.56
C ALA A 135 -10.51 -8.47 -6.08
N SER A 136 -11.25 -7.52 -5.48
CA SER A 136 -11.11 -7.16 -4.05
C SER A 136 -11.34 -8.36 -3.12
N ALA A 137 -12.36 -9.19 -3.39
CA ALA A 137 -12.65 -10.38 -2.58
C ALA A 137 -11.56 -11.46 -2.69
N ILE A 138 -10.96 -11.65 -3.88
CA ILE A 138 -9.86 -12.61 -4.06
C ILE A 138 -8.60 -12.08 -3.36
N MET A 139 -8.28 -10.80 -3.54
CA MET A 139 -7.13 -10.14 -2.92
C MET A 139 -7.26 -10.08 -1.39
N ASP A 140 -8.46 -10.02 -0.83
CA ASP A 140 -8.65 -10.10 0.61
C ASP A 140 -8.30 -11.48 1.19
N ASN A 141 -8.35 -12.54 0.37
CA ASN A 141 -8.14 -13.92 0.78
C ASN A 141 -6.74 -14.48 0.42
N ILE A 142 -5.85 -13.68 -0.18
CA ILE A 142 -4.45 -14.11 -0.38
C ILE A 142 -3.67 -14.10 0.93
N LEU A 143 -2.70 -15.01 1.07
CA LEU A 143 -1.94 -15.22 2.30
C LEU A 143 -1.40 -13.93 2.95
N PRO A 144 -0.83 -12.94 2.22
CA PRO A 144 -0.33 -11.71 2.83
C PRO A 144 -1.39 -10.84 3.50
N ASN A 145 -2.66 -10.98 3.11
CA ASN A 145 -3.78 -10.15 3.55
C ASN A 145 -4.68 -10.83 4.60
N LEU A 146 -4.50 -12.14 4.79
CA LEU A 146 -5.16 -12.87 5.88
C LEU A 146 -4.64 -12.42 7.25
N LYS A 147 -5.49 -12.55 8.26
CA LYS A 147 -5.21 -12.18 9.66
C LYS A 147 -5.47 -13.34 10.62
N GLY A 148 -4.82 -13.31 11.79
CA GLY A 148 -5.04 -14.24 12.90
C GLY A 148 -5.00 -15.73 12.52
N GLU A 149 -5.95 -16.51 13.04
CA GLU A 149 -6.00 -17.96 12.85
C GLU A 149 -6.20 -18.38 11.38
N LYS A 150 -6.89 -17.57 10.56
CA LYS A 150 -7.02 -17.84 9.12
C LYS A 150 -5.67 -17.80 8.43
N TRP A 151 -4.88 -16.76 8.71
CA TRP A 151 -3.52 -16.63 8.20
C TRP A 151 -2.65 -17.81 8.66
N LYS A 152 -2.71 -18.15 9.95
CA LYS A 152 -1.93 -19.24 10.53
C LYS A 152 -2.26 -20.58 9.88
N ARG A 153 -3.54 -20.86 9.67
CA ARG A 153 -4.01 -22.07 8.97
C ARG A 153 -3.48 -22.16 7.55
N VAL A 154 -3.68 -21.11 6.75
CA VAL A 154 -3.24 -21.11 5.33
C VAL A 154 -1.72 -21.16 5.24
N ARG A 155 -0.99 -20.43 6.09
CA ARG A 155 0.48 -20.48 6.15
C ARG A 155 0.98 -21.88 6.47
N THR A 156 0.35 -22.57 7.42
CA THR A 156 0.71 -23.94 7.80
C THR A 156 0.56 -24.91 6.62
N ILE A 157 -0.50 -24.74 5.82
CA ILE A 157 -0.74 -25.56 4.62
C ILE A 157 0.31 -25.30 3.52
N LEU A 158 0.71 -24.04 3.32
CA LEU A 158 1.62 -23.66 2.23
C LEU A 158 3.11 -23.87 2.56
N THR A 159 3.49 -23.87 3.85
CA THR A 159 4.89 -23.94 4.28
C THR A 159 5.63 -25.19 3.75
N PRO A 160 5.06 -26.41 3.76
CA PRO A 160 5.74 -27.60 3.26
C PRO A 160 6.14 -27.56 1.78
N THR A 161 5.44 -26.76 0.96
CA THR A 161 5.72 -26.59 -0.47
C THR A 161 7.12 -26.02 -0.73
N PHE A 162 7.64 -25.24 0.22
CA PHE A 162 8.97 -24.61 0.14
C PHE A 162 10.00 -25.31 1.03
N SER A 163 9.80 -26.60 1.35
CA SER A 163 10.82 -27.40 2.04
C SER A 163 12.07 -27.58 1.18
N THR A 164 13.22 -27.79 1.80
CA THR A 164 14.50 -28.01 1.10
C THR A 164 14.42 -29.13 0.06
N ALA A 165 13.72 -30.22 0.36
CA ALA A 165 13.54 -31.33 -0.58
C ALA A 165 12.72 -30.93 -1.80
N LYS A 166 11.62 -30.18 -1.60
CA LYS A 166 10.81 -29.68 -2.71
C LYS A 166 11.58 -28.68 -3.57
N LEU A 167 12.27 -27.72 -2.94
CA LEU A 167 13.12 -26.75 -3.64
C LEU A 167 14.21 -27.42 -4.49
N LYS A 168 14.87 -28.47 -3.97
CA LYS A 168 15.85 -29.25 -4.75
C LYS A 168 15.21 -29.92 -5.98
N GLY A 169 13.98 -30.40 -5.85
CA GLY A 169 13.21 -30.96 -6.96
C GLY A 169 12.82 -29.94 -8.04
N MET A 170 12.77 -28.65 -7.70
CA MET A 170 12.45 -27.57 -8.66
C MET A 170 13.63 -27.21 -9.58
N ILE A 171 14.88 -27.48 -9.13
CA ILE A 171 16.12 -27.06 -9.81
C ILE A 171 16.16 -27.43 -11.30
N PRO A 172 15.82 -28.66 -11.73
CA PRO A 172 15.95 -29.02 -13.15
C PRO A 172 15.10 -28.14 -14.07
N ALA A 173 13.84 -27.89 -13.70
CA ALA A 173 12.96 -27.05 -14.49
C ALA A 173 13.32 -25.56 -14.39
N VAL A 174 13.87 -25.10 -13.26
CA VAL A 174 14.45 -23.74 -13.17
C VAL A 174 15.63 -23.59 -14.14
N ASN A 175 16.55 -24.55 -14.16
CA ASN A 175 17.72 -24.52 -15.05
C ASN A 175 17.29 -24.49 -16.52
N GLN A 176 16.29 -25.29 -16.91
CA GLN A 176 15.78 -25.28 -18.29
C GLN A 176 15.30 -23.89 -18.72
N VAL A 177 14.55 -23.18 -17.88
CA VAL A 177 14.09 -21.82 -18.20
C VAL A 177 15.27 -20.83 -18.21
N CYS A 178 16.24 -20.99 -17.30
CA CYS A 178 17.46 -20.18 -17.30
C CYS A 178 18.28 -20.38 -18.59
N ASP A 179 18.42 -21.61 -19.06
CA ASP A 179 19.15 -21.93 -20.29
C ASP A 179 18.48 -21.28 -21.52
N SER A 180 17.14 -21.31 -21.59
CA SER A 180 16.34 -20.57 -22.58
C SER A 180 16.56 -19.06 -22.51
N ALA A 181 16.58 -18.48 -21.31
CA ALA A 181 16.89 -17.06 -21.14
C ALA A 181 18.31 -16.69 -21.56
N LEU A 182 19.28 -17.56 -21.27
CA LEU A 182 20.68 -17.37 -21.67
C LEU A 182 20.85 -17.44 -23.19
N SER A 183 20.19 -18.37 -23.89
CA SER A 183 20.28 -18.45 -25.35
C SER A 183 19.79 -17.17 -26.03
N VAL A 184 18.70 -16.57 -25.53
CA VAL A 184 18.21 -15.27 -26.03
C VAL A 184 19.20 -14.14 -25.77
N LEU A 185 19.82 -14.13 -24.58
CA LEU A 185 20.84 -13.13 -24.24
C LEU A 185 22.09 -13.27 -25.13
N GLU A 186 22.54 -14.50 -25.39
CA GLU A 186 23.66 -14.79 -26.28
C GLU A 186 23.37 -14.33 -27.71
N GLU A 187 22.20 -14.64 -28.25
CA GLU A 187 21.79 -14.20 -29.59
C GLU A 187 21.80 -12.67 -29.71
N LYS A 188 21.20 -11.97 -28.76
CA LYS A 188 21.17 -10.50 -28.74
C LYS A 188 22.55 -9.89 -28.56
N SER A 189 23.38 -10.50 -27.72
CA SER A 189 24.77 -10.08 -27.52
C SER A 189 25.60 -10.21 -28.79
N GLN A 190 25.46 -11.30 -29.54
CA GLN A 190 26.17 -11.50 -30.81
C GLN A 190 25.79 -10.46 -31.86
N LYS A 191 24.54 -9.97 -31.83
CA LYS A 191 24.04 -8.90 -32.69
C LYS A 191 24.43 -7.49 -32.22
N GLY A 192 25.02 -7.36 -31.03
CA GLY A 192 25.35 -6.06 -30.43
C GLY A 192 24.11 -5.24 -30.06
N GLU A 193 22.98 -5.89 -29.79
CA GLU A 193 21.73 -5.21 -29.43
C GLU A 193 21.76 -4.65 -28.02
N ILE A 194 21.08 -3.52 -27.79
CA ILE A 194 20.82 -3.01 -26.44
C ILE A 194 19.75 -3.89 -25.80
N ILE A 195 20.07 -4.46 -24.64
CA ILE A 195 19.21 -5.41 -23.94
C ILE A 195 18.51 -4.71 -22.78
N ASP A 196 17.18 -4.69 -22.80
CA ASP A 196 16.37 -4.42 -21.62
C ASP A 196 16.34 -5.67 -20.72
N ILE A 197 17.29 -5.72 -19.78
CA ILE A 197 17.43 -6.84 -18.85
C ILE A 197 16.20 -7.00 -17.93
N TYR A 198 15.49 -5.91 -17.64
CA TYR A 198 14.33 -5.95 -16.76
C TYR A 198 13.20 -6.76 -17.37
N ASN A 199 12.93 -6.57 -18.66
CA ASN A 199 11.92 -7.33 -19.40
C ASN A 199 12.27 -8.82 -19.50
N ILE A 200 13.55 -9.15 -19.70
CA ILE A 200 14.02 -10.55 -19.74
C ILE A 200 13.84 -11.21 -18.37
N LEU A 201 14.22 -10.53 -17.28
CA LEU A 201 14.07 -11.07 -15.93
C LEU A 201 12.61 -11.24 -15.52
N GLN A 202 11.71 -10.34 -15.97
CA GLN A 202 10.26 -10.51 -15.76
C GLN A 202 9.74 -11.80 -16.40
N ARG A 203 10.10 -12.05 -17.66
CA ARG A 203 9.71 -13.26 -18.42
C ARG A 203 10.27 -14.52 -17.79
N LEU A 204 11.58 -14.54 -17.51
CA LEU A 204 12.26 -15.62 -16.80
C LEU A 204 11.56 -15.95 -15.48
N THR A 205 11.24 -14.94 -14.68
CA THR A 205 10.57 -15.14 -13.39
C THR A 205 9.18 -15.73 -13.57
N LEU A 206 8.41 -15.25 -14.54
CA LEU A 206 7.07 -15.76 -14.82
C LEU A 206 7.11 -17.20 -15.32
N ASP A 207 8.01 -17.52 -16.25
CA ASP A 207 8.16 -18.87 -16.80
C ASP A 207 8.58 -19.87 -15.72
N ILE A 208 9.47 -19.48 -14.79
CA ILE A 208 9.81 -20.29 -13.62
C ILE A 208 8.56 -20.53 -12.76
N ILE A 209 7.75 -19.51 -12.48
CA ILE A 209 6.51 -19.67 -11.71
C ILE A 209 5.54 -20.61 -12.43
N CYS A 210 5.36 -20.45 -13.74
CA CYS A 210 4.48 -21.29 -14.56
C CYS A 210 4.93 -22.75 -14.60
N ALA A 211 6.21 -22.99 -14.78
CA ALA A 211 6.78 -24.33 -14.77
C ALA A 211 6.62 -25.00 -13.39
N GLN A 212 6.90 -24.28 -12.30
CA GLN A 212 6.89 -24.88 -10.95
C GLN A 212 5.49 -24.99 -10.32
N ALA A 213 4.67 -23.94 -10.45
CA ALA A 213 3.38 -23.88 -9.78
C ALA A 213 2.26 -24.51 -10.61
N PHE A 214 2.37 -24.47 -11.94
CA PHE A 214 1.29 -24.88 -12.85
C PHE A 214 1.70 -25.97 -13.85
N ALA A 215 2.97 -26.42 -13.84
CA ALA A 215 3.52 -27.35 -14.83
C ALA A 215 3.27 -26.89 -16.28
N MET A 216 3.31 -25.57 -16.50
CA MET A 216 3.17 -24.96 -17.83
C MET A 216 4.53 -24.53 -18.36
N ASP A 217 4.76 -24.87 -19.63
CA ASP A 217 5.88 -24.36 -20.42
C ASP A 217 5.37 -23.19 -21.27
N MET A 218 5.71 -21.97 -20.86
CA MET A 218 5.27 -20.74 -21.53
C MET A 218 6.24 -20.27 -22.61
N ASP A 219 7.54 -20.50 -22.39
CA ASP A 219 8.64 -19.96 -23.19
C ASP A 219 8.47 -18.46 -23.56
N SER A 220 8.04 -17.64 -22.59
CA SER A 220 7.76 -16.21 -22.83
C SER A 220 9.03 -15.40 -23.06
N VAL A 221 10.19 -15.96 -22.73
CA VAL A 221 11.49 -15.40 -23.10
C VAL A 221 11.59 -15.24 -24.62
N HIS A 222 11.18 -16.25 -25.40
CA HIS A 222 11.13 -16.20 -26.85
C HIS A 222 9.85 -15.55 -27.38
N ASN A 223 8.70 -15.76 -26.72
CA ASN A 223 7.42 -15.19 -27.13
C ASN A 223 6.93 -14.06 -26.20
N ALA A 224 7.11 -12.81 -26.63
CA ALA A 224 6.78 -11.63 -25.84
C ALA A 224 5.27 -11.36 -25.66
N ASP A 225 4.41 -11.94 -26.51
CA ASP A 225 2.99 -11.56 -26.63
C ASP A 225 2.05 -12.50 -25.86
N ASP A 226 2.57 -13.21 -24.86
CA ASP A 226 1.77 -14.12 -24.06
C ASP A 226 0.69 -13.37 -23.23
N PRO A 227 -0.59 -13.78 -23.29
CA PRO A 227 -1.68 -13.14 -22.55
C PRO A 227 -1.50 -13.19 -21.02
N LEU A 228 -0.90 -14.25 -20.49
CA LEU A 228 -0.61 -14.39 -19.05
C LEU A 228 0.52 -13.45 -18.64
N LEU A 229 1.56 -13.27 -19.46
CA LEU A 229 2.59 -12.25 -19.23
C LEU A 229 2.01 -10.85 -19.18
N THR A 230 1.14 -10.51 -20.13
CA THR A 230 0.46 -9.20 -20.16
C THR A 230 -0.41 -9.01 -18.92
N SER A 231 -1.18 -10.03 -18.55
CA SER A 231 -2.05 -9.99 -17.36
C SER A 231 -1.27 -9.89 -16.05
N ALA A 232 -0.13 -10.59 -15.94
CA ALA A 232 0.74 -10.55 -14.76
C ALA A 232 1.37 -9.16 -14.57
N LYS A 233 1.80 -8.50 -15.66
CA LYS A 233 2.35 -7.13 -15.60
C LYS A 233 1.36 -6.13 -15.01
N ILE A 234 0.08 -6.23 -15.35
CA ILE A 234 -0.98 -5.36 -14.80
C ILE A 234 -1.02 -5.37 -13.27
N ILE A 235 -0.76 -6.52 -12.63
CA ILE A 235 -0.75 -6.64 -11.16
C ILE A 235 0.38 -5.80 -10.55
N PHE A 236 1.51 -5.67 -11.23
CA PHE A 236 2.68 -4.93 -10.74
C PHE A 236 2.76 -3.49 -11.25
N ASP A 237 2.07 -3.18 -12.35
CA ASP A 237 1.93 -1.83 -12.92
C ASP A 237 0.87 -0.97 -12.20
N LEU A 238 0.21 -1.53 -11.17
CA LEU A 238 -0.74 -0.79 -10.35
C LEU A 238 -0.09 0.49 -9.80
N PRO A 239 -0.65 1.68 -10.10
CA PRO A 239 0.03 2.95 -9.91
C PRO A 239 -0.01 3.34 -8.43
N PHE A 240 0.92 2.83 -7.62
CA PHE A 240 1.10 3.36 -6.27
C PHE A 240 1.99 4.61 -6.27
N THR A 241 2.83 4.81 -7.29
CA THR A 241 3.80 5.92 -7.32
C THR A 241 4.01 6.60 -8.69
N SER A 242 3.68 5.94 -9.81
CA SER A 242 4.07 6.43 -11.14
C SER A 242 3.30 7.66 -11.65
N ARG A 243 2.08 7.91 -11.15
CA ARG A 243 1.22 8.99 -11.67
C ARG A 243 1.48 10.37 -11.06
N LEU A 244 2.28 10.46 -9.99
CA LEU A 244 2.64 11.75 -9.36
C LEU A 244 4.03 12.23 -9.78
N SER A 245 4.97 11.33 -10.07
CA SER A 245 6.28 11.70 -10.63
C SER A 245 6.18 12.19 -12.08
N SER A 246 5.21 11.68 -12.86
CA SER A 246 4.96 12.13 -14.24
C SER A 246 4.40 13.56 -14.35
N LEU A 247 4.08 14.21 -13.23
CA LEU A 247 3.67 15.62 -13.18
C LEU A 247 4.83 16.56 -12.81
N GLU A 248 5.98 16.03 -12.38
CA GLU A 248 7.21 16.83 -12.15
C GLU A 248 8.03 17.00 -13.44
N ASP A 249 7.85 16.14 -14.45
CA ASP A 249 8.52 16.27 -15.77
C ASP A 249 7.85 17.29 -16.72
N VAL A 250 6.82 18.01 -16.26
CA VAL A 250 6.22 19.15 -16.98
C VAL A 250 6.49 20.44 -16.20
N SER A 251 7.77 20.77 -16.03
CA SER A 251 8.18 22.16 -15.82
C SER A 251 8.39 22.79 -17.20
N PRO A 252 7.64 23.83 -17.60
CA PRO A 252 7.96 24.57 -18.80
C PRO A 252 9.28 25.32 -18.57
N ASN A 253 10.20 25.21 -19.53
CA ASN A 253 11.21 26.24 -19.75
C ASN A 253 10.53 27.58 -20.07
#